data_AF-A0A1F4PPA2-F1
#
_entry.id   AF-A0A1F4PPA2-F1
#
_cell.length_a   1.000
_cell.length_b   1.000
_cell.length_c   1.000
_cell.angle_alpha   90.00
_cell.angle_beta   90.00
_cell.angle_gamma   90.00
#
_symmetry.space_group_name_H-M   'P 1'
#
loop_
_entity.id
_entity.type
_entity.pdbx_description
1 polymer ?
#
loop_
_entity_poly.entity_id
_entity_poly.type
_entity_poly.pdbx_seq_one_letter_code
_entity_poly.pdbx_strand_id
1 'polypeptide(L)'
;MSKFQKIGSVVGTIVAAIGQAGVVFAQSDIRVVNPTQVGGSSFSAIITIIKTVGGWMMTLAGALAVIYLIYGGIMYITGGEKGAEKAKTMIINSITGLVIVALSYLIANMVLNAIGA
;
A
#
# COMPACT_ATOMS: atom_id res chain seq x y z
N MET A 1 -36.71 4.48 -14.02
CA MET A 1 -35.40 4.02 -13.51
C MET A 1 -34.32 4.92 -14.07
N SER A 2 -34.19 6.10 -13.45
CA SER A 2 -33.34 7.19 -13.90
C SER A 2 -31.88 6.75 -13.91
N LYS A 3 -31.18 7.03 -15.01
CA LYS A 3 -29.81 6.57 -15.33
C LYS A 3 -28.79 6.85 -14.21
N PHE A 4 -29.07 7.83 -13.36
CA PHE A 4 -28.32 8.16 -12.15
C PHE A 4 -28.23 7.02 -11.12
N GLN A 5 -29.28 6.20 -10.96
CA GLN A 5 -29.25 5.07 -10.03
C GLN A 5 -28.36 3.93 -10.53
N LYS A 6 -28.26 3.74 -11.86
CA LYS A 6 -27.35 2.75 -12.49
C LYS A 6 -25.88 3.15 -12.35
N ILE A 7 -25.57 4.45 -12.46
CA ILE A 7 -24.20 4.95 -12.25
C ILE A 7 -23.82 4.82 -10.77
N GLY A 8 -24.73 5.18 -9.86
CA GLY A 8 -24.54 5.00 -8.41
C GLY A 8 -24.33 3.53 -8.00
N SER A 9 -25.04 2.59 -8.63
CA SER A 9 -24.82 1.16 -8.37
C SER A 9 -23.48 0.65 -8.89
N VAL A 10 -23.02 1.12 -10.06
CA VAL A 10 -21.71 0.72 -10.63
C VAL A 10 -20.55 1.24 -9.79
N VAL A 11 -20.62 2.49 -9.33
CA VAL A 11 -19.66 3.05 -8.37
C VAL A 11 -19.74 2.31 -7.04
N GLY A 12 -20.95 1.97 -6.59
CA GLY A 12 -21.18 1.15 -5.40
C GLY A 12 -20.62 -0.27 -5.50
N THR A 13 -20.71 -0.94 -6.65
CA THR A 13 -20.09 -2.26 -6.85
C THR A 13 -18.59 -2.19 -7.00
N ILE A 14 -18.00 -1.12 -7.57
CA ILE A 14 -16.54 -0.96 -7.58
C ILE A 14 -16.03 -0.75 -6.16
N VAL A 15 -16.68 0.10 -5.36
CA VAL A 15 -16.34 0.32 -3.94
C VAL A 15 -16.55 -0.94 -3.11
N ALA A 16 -17.64 -1.68 -3.34
CA ALA A 16 -17.90 -2.94 -2.66
C ALA A 16 -16.98 -4.07 -3.14
N ALA A 17 -16.52 -4.05 -4.39
CA ALA A 17 -15.52 -4.98 -4.89
C ALA A 17 -14.13 -4.68 -4.33
N ILE A 18 -13.78 -3.41 -4.05
CA ILE A 18 -12.57 -3.05 -3.27
C ILE A 18 -12.77 -3.34 -1.77
N GLY A 19 -14.01 -3.33 -1.29
CA GLY A 19 -14.36 -3.72 0.08
C GLY A 19 -14.38 -5.24 0.31
N GLN A 20 -14.67 -6.05 -0.73
CA GLN A 20 -14.80 -7.51 -0.68
C GLN A 20 -13.67 -8.28 -1.37
N ALA A 21 -12.99 -7.72 -2.36
CA ALA A 21 -11.59 -8.07 -2.61
C ALA A 21 -10.87 -7.41 -1.45
N GLY A 22 -10.80 -8.14 -0.33
CA GLY A 22 -10.63 -7.55 0.99
C GLY A 22 -9.63 -6.42 0.97
N VAL A 23 -9.81 -5.47 1.89
CA VAL A 23 -8.67 -5.10 2.72
C VAL A 23 -7.84 -6.38 2.88
N VAL A 24 -6.77 -6.47 2.09
CA VAL A 24 -5.68 -7.39 2.30
C VAL A 24 -5.12 -6.84 3.59
N PHE A 25 -5.83 -7.14 4.67
CA PHE A 25 -5.25 -7.25 5.97
C PHE A 25 -4.09 -8.17 5.66
N ALA A 26 -2.90 -7.58 5.64
CA ALA A 26 -1.76 -8.27 6.17
C ALA A 26 -2.22 -8.78 7.55
N GLN A 27 -2.93 -9.92 7.57
CA GLN A 27 -2.99 -10.77 8.72
C GLN A 27 -1.57 -11.27 8.86
N SER A 28 -0.69 -10.39 9.35
CA SER A 28 0.35 -10.86 10.21
C SER A 28 -0.42 -11.46 11.37
N ASP A 29 -0.35 -12.78 11.51
CA ASP A 29 -0.32 -13.31 12.86
C ASP A 29 0.77 -12.50 13.57
N ILE A 30 0.38 -11.49 14.34
CA ILE A 30 1.25 -10.94 15.35
C ILE A 30 1.39 -12.09 16.35
N ARG A 31 2.28 -13.03 16.05
CA ARG A 31 2.86 -13.88 17.07
C ARG A 31 3.57 -12.90 17.98
N VAL A 32 2.88 -12.47 19.03
CA VAL A 32 3.52 -11.93 20.22
C VAL A 32 4.40 -13.07 20.71
N VAL A 33 5.62 -13.15 20.16
CA VAL A 33 6.64 -14.04 20.68
C VAL A 33 6.90 -13.50 22.08
N ASN A 34 6.52 -14.29 23.10
CA ASN A 34 6.88 -13.97 24.46
C ASN A 34 8.39 -13.68 24.50
N PRO A 35 8.83 -12.50 24.98
CA PRO A 35 10.23 -12.10 24.92
C PRO A 35 11.16 -13.05 25.72
N THR A 36 10.58 -13.94 26.53
CA THR A 36 11.30 -14.98 27.27
C THR A 36 11.78 -16.15 26.41
N GLN A 37 11.42 -16.24 25.12
CA GLN A 37 12.02 -17.18 24.15
C GLN A 37 13.04 -16.52 23.21
N VAL A 38 13.39 -15.24 23.43
CA VAL A 38 14.54 -14.60 22.78
C VAL A 38 15.83 -15.07 23.46
N GLY A 39 16.05 -16.38 23.44
CA GLY A 39 17.35 -17.01 23.68
C GLY A 39 18.18 -17.11 22.39
N GLY A 40 17.88 -16.27 21.40
CA GLY A 40 18.57 -16.21 20.10
C GLY A 40 19.12 -14.81 19.88
N SER A 41 20.41 -14.74 19.56
CA SER A 41 21.25 -13.59 19.24
C SER A 41 20.49 -12.30 18.90
N SER A 42 20.87 -11.16 19.51
CA SER A 42 20.29 -9.81 19.36
C SER A 42 19.93 -9.41 17.92
N PHE A 43 20.62 -10.00 16.95
CA PHE A 43 20.34 -9.90 15.52
C PHE A 43 18.93 -10.36 15.12
N SER A 44 18.43 -11.50 15.62
CA SER A 44 17.12 -12.05 15.25
C SER A 44 15.94 -11.18 15.72
N ALA A 45 16.08 -10.56 16.90
CA ALA A 45 15.11 -9.60 17.42
C ALA A 45 15.00 -8.35 16.52
N ILE A 46 16.14 -7.83 16.06
CA ILE A 46 16.18 -6.68 15.13
C ILE A 46 15.50 -7.04 13.80
N ILE A 47 15.78 -8.21 13.24
CA ILE A 47 15.15 -8.66 11.99
C ILE A 47 13.63 -8.79 12.13
N THR A 48 13.14 -9.28 13.28
CA THR A 48 11.70 -9.41 13.55
C THR A 48 11.00 -8.05 13.63
N ILE A 49 11.63 -7.07 14.28
CA ILE A 49 11.12 -5.70 14.35
C ILE A 49 11.08 -5.08 12.95
N ILE A 50 12.13 -5.25 12.15
CA ILE A 50 12.19 -4.73 10.77
C ILE A 50 11.07 -5.34 9.90
N LYS A 51 10.87 -6.67 9.96
CA LYS A 51 9.79 -7.34 9.21
C LYS A 51 8.41 -6.86 9.66
N THR A 52 8.21 -6.66 10.96
CA THR A 52 6.94 -6.18 11.52
C THR A 52 6.66 -4.75 11.04
N VAL A 53 7.58 -3.81 11.29
CA VAL A 53 7.44 -2.40 10.91
C VAL A 53 7.32 -2.25 9.40
N GLY A 54 8.10 -3.00 8.62
CA GLY A 54 8.01 -3.03 7.16
C GLY A 54 6.65 -3.46 6.63
N GLY A 55 6.02 -4.47 7.28
CA GLY A 55 4.66 -4.91 6.96
C GLY A 55 3.62 -3.79 7.16
N TRP A 56 3.64 -3.12 8.32
CA TRP A 56 2.74 -2.00 8.60
C TRP A 56 2.96 -0.82 7.63
N MET A 57 4.22 -0.53 7.29
CA MET A 57 4.59 0.51 6.34
C MET A 57 4.06 0.22 4.94
N MET A 58 4.09 -1.04 4.48
CA MET A 58 3.53 -1.44 3.18
C MET A 58 2.00 -1.23 3.12
N THR A 59 1.28 -1.58 4.19
CA THR A 59 -0.17 -1.37 4.25
C THR A 59 -0.53 0.12 4.21
N LEU A 60 0.17 0.95 4.98
CA LEU A 60 -0.03 2.41 4.99
C LEU A 60 0.34 3.04 3.64
N ALA A 61 1.47 2.64 3.05
CA ALA A 61 1.91 3.16 1.76
C ALA A 61 0.93 2.80 0.63
N GLY A 62 0.42 1.57 0.62
CA GLY A 62 -0.60 1.14 -0.34
C GLY A 62 -1.90 1.96 -0.22
N ALA A 63 -2.39 2.17 1.01
CA ALA A 63 -3.60 2.97 1.24
C ALA A 63 -3.42 4.44 0.80
N LEU A 64 -2.28 5.05 1.14
CA LEU A 64 -1.97 6.41 0.72
C LEU A 64 -1.83 6.54 -0.81
N ALA A 65 -1.18 5.56 -1.45
CA ALA A 65 -1.02 5.55 -2.91
C ALA A 65 -2.38 5.56 -3.62
N VAL A 66 -3.35 4.78 -3.15
CA VAL A 66 -4.72 4.76 -3.70
C VAL A 66 -5.40 6.11 -3.55
N ILE A 67 -5.30 6.76 -2.38
CA ILE A 67 -5.90 8.08 -2.15
C ILE A 67 -5.33 9.13 -3.11
N TYR A 68 -4.00 9.15 -3.26
CA TYR A 68 -3.33 10.09 -4.16
C TYR A 68 -3.65 9.83 -5.64
N LEU A 69 -3.80 8.56 -6.02
CA LEU A 69 -4.19 8.18 -7.38
C LEU A 69 -5.63 8.63 -7.68
N ILE A 70 -6.57 8.45 -6.74
CA ILE A 70 -7.95 8.94 -6.88
C ILE A 70 -7.99 10.46 -7.00
N TYR A 71 -7.29 11.18 -6.12
CA TYR A 71 -7.27 12.65 -6.16
C TYR A 71 -6.65 13.18 -7.46
N GLY A 72 -5.53 12.60 -7.90
CA GLY A 72 -4.92 12.90 -9.19
C GLY A 72 -5.84 12.59 -10.37
N GLY A 73 -6.56 11.47 -10.33
CA GLY A 73 -7.53 11.08 -11.37
C GLY A 73 -8.71 12.05 -11.49
N ILE A 74 -9.29 12.47 -10.37
CA ILE A 74 -10.40 13.45 -10.36
C ILE A 74 -9.90 14.81 -10.90
N MET A 75 -8.71 15.25 -10.47
CA MET A 75 -8.12 16.50 -10.94
C MET A 75 -7.75 16.45 -12.43
N TYR A 76 -7.39 15.27 -12.94
CA TYR A 76 -7.10 15.07 -14.36
C TYR A 76 -8.34 15.27 -15.24
N ILE A 77 -9.49 14.77 -14.79
CA ILE A 77 -10.74 14.85 -15.55
C ILE A 77 -11.39 16.23 -15.44
N THR A 78 -11.33 16.86 -14.27
CA THR A 78 -12.07 18.11 -13.99
C THR A 78 -11.26 19.39 -14.19
N GLY A 79 -9.93 19.29 -14.26
CA GLY A 79 -9.03 20.45 -14.17
C GLY A 79 -8.75 21.22 -15.47
N GLY A 80 -9.33 20.83 -16.61
CA GLY A 80 -9.00 21.41 -17.91
C GLY A 80 -7.50 21.29 -18.24
N GLU A 81 -6.97 22.16 -19.10
CA GLU A 81 -5.60 22.05 -19.62
C GLU A 81 -4.52 22.19 -18.53
N LYS A 82 -4.64 23.20 -17.66
CA LYS A 82 -3.68 23.44 -16.56
C LYS A 82 -3.81 22.45 -15.40
N GLY A 83 -5.02 21.98 -15.13
CA GLY A 83 -5.25 20.98 -14.08
C GLY A 83 -4.83 19.57 -14.51
N ALA A 84 -4.98 19.24 -15.80
CA ALA A 84 -4.51 17.98 -16.36
C ALA A 84 -2.99 17.85 -16.29
N GLU A 85 -2.24 18.93 -16.55
CA GLU A 85 -0.77 18.91 -16.41
C GLU A 85 -0.33 18.66 -14.97
N LYS A 86 -0.92 19.39 -14.00
CA LYS A 86 -0.65 19.17 -12.57
C LYS A 86 -1.05 17.77 -12.10
N ALA A 87 -2.19 17.27 -12.57
CA ALA A 87 -2.67 15.94 -12.24
C ALA A 87 -1.74 14.85 -12.79
N LYS A 88 -1.19 15.00 -14.00
CA LYS A 88 -0.19 14.06 -14.54
C LYS A 88 1.03 13.98 -13.63
N THR A 89 1.58 15.12 -13.19
CA THR A 89 2.72 15.13 -12.27
C THR A 89 2.37 14.42 -10.95
N MET A 90 1.17 14.65 -10.43
CA MET A 90 0.72 13.98 -9.20
C MET A 90 0.57 12.47 -9.38
N ILE A 91 0.00 12.01 -10.49
CA ILE A 91 -0.14 10.58 -10.80
C ILE A 91 1.25 9.95 -10.95
N ILE A 92 2.17 10.57 -11.69
CA ILE A 92 3.55 10.09 -11.85
C ILE A 92 4.26 9.99 -10.51
N ASN A 93 4.13 10.99 -9.64
CA ASN A 93 4.73 10.96 -8.31
C ASN A 93 4.14 9.83 -7.44
N SER A 94 2.83 9.59 -7.54
CA SER A 94 2.15 8.51 -6.82
C SER A 94 2.61 7.13 -7.29
N ILE A 95 2.74 6.94 -8.60
CA ILE A 95 3.28 5.72 -9.21
C ILE A 95 4.74 5.53 -8.80
N THR A 96 5.54 6.59 -8.80
CA THR A 96 6.95 6.54 -8.40
C THR A 96 7.09 6.10 -6.94
N GLY A 97 6.24 6.61 -6.04
CA GLY A 97 6.19 6.12 -4.66
C GLY A 97 5.88 4.63 -4.56
N LEU A 98 4.91 4.14 -5.34
CA LEU A 98 4.57 2.71 -5.38
C LEU A 98 5.73 1.85 -5.88
N VAL A 99 6.44 2.32 -6.92
CA VAL A 99 7.64 1.65 -7.44
C VAL A 99 8.75 1.60 -6.38
N ILE A 100 8.98 2.68 -5.64
CA ILE A 100 9.97 2.72 -4.56
C ILE A 100 9.64 1.69 -3.48
N VAL A 101 8.36 1.57 -3.08
CA VAL A 101 7.94 0.57 -2.08
C VAL A 101 8.18 -0.85 -2.59
N ALA A 102 7.87 -1.13 -3.86
CA ALA A 102 8.14 -2.43 -4.47
C ALA A 102 9.63 -2.77 -4.51
N LEU A 103 10.49 -1.80 -4.87
CA LEU A 103 11.94 -1.97 -4.87
C LEU A 103 12.51 -2.14 -3.46
N SER A 104 11.98 -1.40 -2.48
CA SER A 104 12.36 -1.53 -1.07
C SER A 104 12.16 -2.96 -0.57
N TYR A 105 11.03 -3.58 -0.91
CA TYR A 105 10.77 -4.98 -0.58
C TYR A 105 11.80 -5.93 -1.20
N LEU A 106 12.12 -5.75 -2.48
CA LEU A 106 13.12 -6.58 -3.16
C LEU A 106 14.50 -6.47 -2.48
N ILE A 107 14.94 -5.25 -2.16
CA ILE A 107 16.22 -5.00 -1.50
C ILE A 107 16.22 -5.58 -0.07
N ALA A 108 15.14 -5.38 0.70
CA ALA A 108 15.04 -5.91 2.05
C ALA A 108 15.17 -7.44 2.07
N ASN A 109 14.49 -8.14 1.16
CA ASN A 109 14.60 -9.59 1.05
C ASN A 109 16.00 -10.04 0.60
N MET A 110 16.63 -9.32 -0.31
CA MET A 110 18.00 -9.61 -0.74
C MET A 110 18.99 -9.48 0.42
N VAL A 111 18.85 -8.45 1.27
CA VAL A 111 19.69 -8.28 2.47
C VAL A 111 19.45 -9.41 3.46
N LEU A 112 18.19 -9.77 3.72
CA LEU A 112 17.82 -10.87 4.62
C LEU A 112 18.41 -12.22 4.16
N ASN A 113 18.35 -12.50 2.86
CA ASN A 113 18.92 -13.71 2.29
C ASN A 113 20.46 -13.69 2.34
N ALA A 114 21.09 -12.52 2.12
CA ALA A 114 22.55 -12.39 2.14
C ALA A 114 23.16 -12.63 3.53
N ILE A 115 22.41 -12.34 4.60
CA ILE A 115 22.83 -12.60 6.00
C ILE A 115 22.43 -14.01 6.49
N GLY A 116 21.86 -14.85 5.62
CA GLY A 116 21.48 -16.23 5.96
C GLY A 116 20.30 -16.36 6.95
N ALA A 117 19.41 -15.35 6.98
CA ALA A 117 18.24 -15.31 7.85
C ALA A 117 16.94 -15.76 7.17
#